data_AF-A0A540NQQ6-F1
#
_entry.id   AF-A0A540NQQ6-F1
#
_cell.length_a   1.000
_cell.length_b   1.000
_cell.length_c   1.000
_cell.angle_alpha   90.00
_cell.angle_beta   90.00
_cell.angle_gamma   90.00
#
_symmetry.space_group_name_H-M   'P 1'
#
loop_
_entity.id
_entity.type
_entity.pdbx_description
1 polymer ?
#
loop_
_entity_poly.entity_id
_entity_poly.type
_entity_poly.pdbx_seq_one_letter_code
_entity_poly.pdbx_strand_id
1 'polypeptide(L)'
;MKDRLVRVSEETTTSVKRLYQMQASGALLFPAINVNDSVTKSKFDNLYGCRHSLPDGLMRATDVMIAGKVSVVCGYGDVGKGCAAALKQAGARVVVTEIDPICDLQALMEGLQVLPLEDVVSEADIFVTTTVDQQKFGLNSVVEMDRRDTSGFVSGGGMYSTRDI
;
A
#
# COMPACT_ATOMS: atom_id res chain seq x y z
N MET A 1 -30.07 14.18 -10.38
CA MET A 1 -29.09 13.07 -10.48
C MET A 1 -29.19 12.15 -9.27
N LYS A 2 -29.23 12.68 -8.04
CA LYS A 2 -29.46 11.93 -6.80
C LYS A 2 -30.65 10.96 -6.88
N ASP A 3 -31.78 11.42 -7.41
CA ASP A 3 -33.03 10.62 -7.46
C ASP A 3 -33.00 9.45 -8.46
N ARG A 4 -31.93 9.32 -9.26
CA ARG A 4 -31.73 8.20 -10.21
C ARG A 4 -30.74 7.16 -9.69
N LEU A 5 -30.00 7.44 -8.62
CA LEU A 5 -28.98 6.55 -8.07
C LEU A 5 -29.54 5.79 -6.87
N VAL A 6 -29.62 4.46 -7.00
CA VAL A 6 -30.22 3.59 -5.98
C VAL A 6 -29.23 3.31 -4.84
N ARG A 7 -27.97 3.00 -5.19
CA ARG A 7 -26.92 2.60 -4.25
C ARG A 7 -25.55 2.64 -4.93
N VAL A 8 -24.48 2.76 -4.14
CA VAL A 8 -23.10 2.48 -4.55
C VAL A 8 -22.55 1.24 -3.84
N SER A 9 -21.80 0.41 -4.55
CA SER A 9 -20.99 -0.68 -3.97
C SER A 9 -19.53 -0.30 -4.12
N GLU A 10 -18.84 -0.10 -3.00
CA GLU A 10 -17.48 0.41 -2.97
C GLU A 10 -16.49 -0.69 -2.65
N GLU A 11 -15.45 -0.78 -3.46
CA GLU A 11 -14.60 -1.95 -3.55
C GLU A 11 -13.33 -1.82 -2.71
N THR A 12 -12.84 -0.59 -2.48
CA THR A 12 -11.54 -0.35 -1.84
C THR A 12 -11.60 0.32 -0.48
N THR A 13 -10.60 0.03 0.33
CA THR A 13 -10.38 0.59 1.67
C THR A 13 -10.42 2.13 1.67
N THR A 14 -9.79 2.78 0.69
CA THR A 14 -9.69 4.26 0.66
C THR A 14 -11.04 4.91 0.40
N SER A 15 -11.76 4.43 -0.60
CA SER A 15 -13.07 4.97 -0.94
C SER A 15 -14.11 4.64 0.12
N VAL A 16 -14.02 3.46 0.75
CA VAL A 16 -14.83 3.11 1.93
C VAL A 16 -14.60 4.10 3.08
N LYS A 17 -13.35 4.52 3.35
CA LYS A 17 -13.08 5.57 4.35
C LYS A 17 -13.78 6.89 4.01
N ARG A 18 -13.81 7.29 2.74
CA ARG A 18 -14.54 8.49 2.29
C ARG A 18 -16.04 8.34 2.47
N LEU A 19 -16.60 7.16 2.19
CA LEU A 19 -18.02 6.88 2.44
C LEU A 19 -18.37 7.02 3.92
N TYR A 20 -17.53 6.52 4.83
CA TYR A 20 -17.74 6.72 6.26
C TYR A 20 -17.65 8.20 6.67
N GLN A 21 -16.73 8.98 6.10
CA GLN A 21 -16.65 10.44 6.33
C GLN A 21 -17.91 11.17 5.83
N MET A 22 -18.40 10.82 4.64
CA MET A 22 -19.63 11.37 4.09
C MET A 22 -20.85 10.96 4.92
N GLN A 23 -20.88 9.72 5.43
CA GLN A 23 -21.94 9.27 6.33
C GLN A 23 -21.92 10.06 7.64
N ALA A 24 -20.75 10.23 8.26
CA ALA A 24 -20.59 10.96 9.51
C ALA A 24 -20.94 12.44 9.40
N SER A 25 -20.67 13.07 8.24
CA SER A 25 -21.03 14.47 7.96
C SER A 25 -22.45 14.66 7.42
N GLY A 26 -23.22 13.58 7.22
CA GLY A 26 -24.56 13.64 6.61
C GLY A 26 -24.56 13.97 5.12
N ALA A 27 -23.40 14.00 4.48
CA ALA A 27 -23.23 14.28 3.05
C ALA A 27 -23.48 13.05 2.15
N LEU A 28 -23.64 11.85 2.72
CA LEU A 28 -23.91 10.64 1.95
C LEU A 28 -25.33 10.68 1.36
N LEU A 29 -25.40 10.80 0.04
CA LEU A 29 -26.66 11.09 -0.67
C LEU A 29 -27.54 9.84 -0.89
N PHE A 30 -26.96 8.65 -0.89
CA PHE A 30 -27.66 7.38 -1.13
C PHE A 30 -26.93 6.22 -0.42
N PRO A 31 -27.60 5.08 -0.21
CA PRO A 31 -27.00 3.94 0.48
C PRO A 31 -25.71 3.43 -0.17
N ALA A 32 -24.73 3.07 0.65
CA ALA A 32 -23.51 2.42 0.21
C ALA A 32 -23.43 0.97 0.70
N ILE A 33 -22.72 0.11 -0.04
CA ILE A 33 -22.21 -1.19 0.44
C ILE A 33 -20.71 -1.06 0.50
N ASN A 34 -20.15 -1.39 1.66
CA ASN A 34 -18.74 -1.66 1.80
C ASN A 34 -18.48 -3.11 1.36
N VAL A 35 -18.00 -3.29 0.12
CA VAL A 35 -17.62 -4.60 -0.41
C VAL A 35 -16.22 -4.98 0.06
N ASN A 36 -15.35 -3.98 0.25
CA ASN A 36 -13.96 -4.18 0.66
C ASN A 36 -13.82 -5.04 1.92
N ASP A 37 -14.65 -4.78 2.93
CA ASP A 37 -14.56 -5.46 4.23
C ASP A 37 -15.19 -6.86 4.21
N SER A 38 -15.69 -7.32 3.07
CA SER A 38 -16.00 -8.74 2.88
C SER A 38 -14.72 -9.55 3.08
N VAL A 39 -14.82 -10.65 3.84
CA VAL A 39 -13.66 -11.52 4.14
C VAL A 39 -13.03 -12.04 2.85
N THR A 40 -13.87 -12.42 1.87
CA THR A 40 -13.44 -12.91 0.55
C THR A 40 -12.83 -11.83 -0.34
N LYS A 41 -12.95 -10.55 0.03
CA LYS A 41 -12.30 -9.43 -0.66
C LYS A 41 -11.01 -9.07 0.08
N SER A 42 -11.13 -8.45 1.25
CA SER A 42 -9.97 -7.95 2.01
C SER A 42 -8.89 -9.00 2.26
N LYS A 43 -9.25 -10.24 2.62
CA LYS A 43 -8.26 -11.29 2.93
C LYS A 43 -7.75 -12.06 1.72
N PHE A 44 -8.30 -11.82 0.54
CA PHE A 44 -7.88 -12.50 -0.68
C PHE A 44 -7.34 -11.53 -1.73
N ASP A 45 -8.15 -10.57 -2.15
CA ASP A 45 -7.80 -9.59 -3.17
C ASP A 45 -6.61 -8.73 -2.71
N ASN A 46 -6.75 -8.03 -1.59
CA ASN A 46 -5.69 -7.15 -1.10
C ASN A 46 -4.40 -7.93 -0.78
N LEU A 47 -4.51 -9.17 -0.29
CA LEU A 47 -3.35 -9.96 0.11
C LEU A 47 -2.71 -10.70 -1.07
N TYR A 48 -3.45 -11.62 -1.70
CA TYR A 48 -2.93 -12.49 -2.76
C TYR A 48 -2.91 -11.80 -4.12
N GLY A 49 -3.84 -10.88 -4.38
CA GLY A 49 -3.85 -10.07 -5.60
C GLY A 49 -2.60 -9.19 -5.68
N CYS A 50 -2.27 -8.48 -4.60
CA CYS A 50 -1.04 -7.68 -4.54
C CYS A 50 0.23 -8.53 -4.51
N ARG A 51 0.18 -9.74 -3.92
CA ARG A 51 1.30 -10.69 -3.98
C ARG A 51 1.65 -11.09 -5.42
N HIS A 52 0.64 -11.22 -6.29
CA HIS A 52 0.84 -11.54 -7.70
C HIS A 52 1.21 -10.30 -8.53
N SER A 53 0.45 -9.22 -8.40
CA SER A 53 0.53 -8.07 -9.31
C SER A 53 1.69 -7.12 -9.03
N LEU A 54 2.19 -7.02 -7.79
CA LEU A 54 3.33 -6.16 -7.48
C LEU A 54 4.60 -6.55 -8.26
N PRO A 55 5.12 -7.79 -8.17
CA PRO A 55 6.33 -8.16 -8.89
C PRO A 55 6.12 -8.09 -10.41
N ASP A 56 4.92 -8.45 -10.92
CA ASP A 56 4.58 -8.32 -12.35
C ASP A 56 4.68 -6.87 -12.82
N GLY A 57 4.09 -5.92 -12.07
CA GLY A 57 4.16 -4.50 -12.38
C GLY A 57 5.59 -3.95 -12.33
N LEU A 58 6.36 -4.32 -11.30
CA LEU A 58 7.75 -3.88 -11.15
C LEU A 58 8.62 -4.42 -12.31
N MET A 59 8.52 -5.71 -12.62
CA MET A 59 9.30 -6.33 -13.69
C MET A 59 8.97 -5.72 -15.05
N ARG A 60 7.68 -5.52 -15.38
CA ARG A 60 7.29 -4.91 -16.66
C ARG A 60 7.72 -3.45 -16.78
N ALA A 61 7.79 -2.73 -15.67
CA ALA A 61 8.12 -1.31 -15.69
C ALA A 61 9.62 -1.05 -15.78
N THR A 62 10.45 -1.89 -15.13
CA THR A 62 11.86 -1.57 -14.92
C THR A 62 12.82 -2.68 -15.32
N ASP A 63 12.35 -3.91 -15.56
CA ASP A 63 13.17 -5.11 -15.81
C ASP A 63 14.27 -5.36 -14.75
N VAL A 64 14.12 -4.79 -13.55
CA VAL A 64 15.16 -4.89 -12.51
C VAL A 64 15.16 -6.26 -11.83
N MET A 65 16.35 -6.75 -11.51
CA MET A 65 16.51 -7.92 -10.64
C MET A 65 16.07 -7.56 -9.22
N ILE A 66 15.04 -8.24 -8.70
CA ILE A 66 14.53 -8.05 -7.34
C ILE A 66 15.43 -8.75 -6.30
N ALA A 67 16.00 -9.90 -6.66
CA ALA A 67 16.84 -10.68 -5.77
C ALA A 67 18.08 -9.89 -5.32
N GLY A 68 18.37 -9.91 -4.01
CA GLY A 68 19.51 -9.20 -3.41
C GLY A 68 19.31 -7.71 -3.19
N LYS A 69 18.25 -7.10 -3.76
CA LYS A 69 17.91 -5.69 -3.52
C LYS A 69 17.29 -5.45 -2.16
N VAL A 70 17.46 -4.24 -1.65
CA VAL A 70 16.78 -3.74 -0.46
C VAL A 70 15.45 -3.13 -0.87
N SER A 71 14.35 -3.74 -0.45
CA SER A 71 13.00 -3.26 -0.76
C SER A 71 12.31 -2.77 0.50
N VAL A 72 11.84 -1.53 0.49
CA VAL A 72 11.12 -0.91 1.61
C VAL A 72 9.63 -0.91 1.32
N VAL A 73 8.84 -1.54 2.20
CA VAL A 73 7.38 -1.56 2.14
C VAL A 73 6.81 -0.64 3.21
N CYS A 74 6.17 0.44 2.79
CA CYS A 74 5.58 1.43 3.69
C CYS A 74 4.12 1.07 3.96
N GLY A 75 3.85 0.57 5.17
CA GLY A 75 2.57 -0.01 5.58
C GLY A 75 2.56 -1.54 5.50
N TYR A 76 1.94 -2.17 6.48
CA TYR A 76 1.83 -3.61 6.70
C TYR A 76 0.39 -4.06 7.00
N GLY A 77 -0.57 -3.37 6.37
CA GLY A 77 -1.95 -3.84 6.25
C GLY A 77 -2.08 -5.04 5.29
N ASP A 78 -3.30 -5.39 4.87
CA ASP A 78 -3.53 -6.56 4.00
C ASP A 78 -2.76 -6.46 2.66
N VAL A 79 -2.68 -5.26 2.07
CA VAL A 79 -1.88 -4.97 0.86
C VAL A 79 -0.37 -5.09 1.15
N GLY A 80 0.11 -4.42 2.20
CA GLY A 80 1.51 -4.43 2.62
C GLY A 80 2.06 -5.84 2.88
N LYS A 81 1.26 -6.70 3.53
CA LYS A 81 1.57 -8.11 3.73
C LYS A 81 1.74 -8.87 2.42
N GLY A 82 0.85 -8.61 1.45
CA GLY A 82 0.92 -9.21 0.12
C GLY A 82 2.21 -8.82 -0.60
N CYS A 83 2.52 -7.53 -0.58
CA CYS A 83 3.71 -6.94 -1.19
C CYS A 83 5.02 -7.45 -0.55
N ALA A 84 5.12 -7.41 0.78
CA ALA A 84 6.29 -7.87 1.50
C ALA A 84 6.56 -9.37 1.28
N ALA A 85 5.50 -10.20 1.31
CA ALA A 85 5.63 -11.62 1.01
C ALA A 85 6.14 -11.87 -0.41
N ALA A 86 5.64 -11.13 -1.42
CA ALA A 86 6.08 -11.27 -2.81
C ALA A 86 7.55 -10.88 -2.99
N LEU A 87 7.97 -9.75 -2.43
CA LEU A 87 9.36 -9.28 -2.51
C LEU A 87 10.32 -10.24 -1.80
N LYS A 88 9.94 -10.74 -0.62
CA LYS A 88 10.72 -11.74 0.12
C LYS A 88 10.85 -13.04 -0.67
N GLN A 89 9.77 -13.51 -1.30
CA GLN A 89 9.79 -14.70 -2.17
C GLN A 89 10.63 -14.50 -3.44
N ALA A 90 10.69 -13.27 -3.96
CA ALA A 90 11.57 -12.90 -5.07
C ALA A 90 13.04 -12.69 -4.67
N GLY A 91 13.40 -12.90 -3.39
CA GLY A 91 14.77 -12.85 -2.89
C GLY A 91 15.26 -11.46 -2.48
N ALA A 92 14.37 -10.48 -2.34
CA ALA A 92 14.74 -9.17 -1.79
C ALA A 92 14.96 -9.20 -0.28
N ARG A 93 15.84 -8.32 0.22
CA ARG A 93 15.87 -7.93 1.64
C ARG A 93 14.75 -6.95 1.89
N VAL A 94 13.69 -7.41 2.55
CA VAL A 94 12.50 -6.59 2.81
C VAL A 94 12.59 -5.90 4.16
N VAL A 95 12.43 -4.58 4.15
CA VAL A 95 12.26 -3.74 5.34
C VAL A 95 10.85 -3.16 5.32
N VAL A 96 10.18 -3.16 6.45
CA VAL A 96 8.84 -2.60 6.61
C VAL A 96 8.93 -1.31 7.42
N THR A 97 8.11 -0.33 7.07
CA THR A 97 7.86 0.84 7.94
C THR A 97 6.39 0.81 8.35
N GLU A 98 6.09 0.92 9.64
CA GLU A 98 4.71 0.93 10.15
C GLU A 98 4.53 1.97 11.26
N ILE A 99 3.31 2.51 11.35
CA ILE A 99 2.84 3.38 12.42
C ILE A 99 1.95 2.63 13.41
N ASP A 100 1.30 1.54 12.99
CA ASP A 100 0.46 0.72 13.87
C ASP A 100 1.34 -0.35 14.57
N PRO A 101 1.45 -0.32 15.92
CA PRO A 101 2.29 -1.25 16.66
C PRO A 101 1.86 -2.72 16.51
N ILE A 102 0.61 -2.99 16.18
CA ILE A 102 0.12 -4.36 15.95
C ILE A 102 0.64 -4.89 14.61
N CYS A 103 0.59 -4.06 13.58
CA CYS A 103 1.09 -4.40 12.25
C CYS A 103 2.62 -4.51 12.23
N ASP A 104 3.32 -3.62 12.94
CA ASP A 104 4.76 -3.71 13.20
C ASP A 104 5.13 -5.07 13.83
N LEU A 105 4.50 -5.43 14.95
CA LEU A 105 4.76 -6.69 15.61
C LEU A 105 4.51 -7.90 14.69
N GLN A 106 3.47 -7.84 13.84
CA GLN A 106 3.22 -8.88 12.84
C GLN A 106 4.37 -9.01 11.83
N ALA A 107 4.88 -7.88 11.31
CA ALA A 107 6.01 -7.90 10.39
C ALA A 107 7.27 -8.51 11.04
N LEU A 108 7.56 -8.13 12.29
CA LEU A 108 8.67 -8.71 13.05
C LEU A 108 8.52 -10.22 13.24
N MET A 109 7.31 -10.70 13.57
CA MET A 109 7.02 -12.13 13.73
C MET A 109 7.14 -12.92 12.42
N GLU A 110 6.97 -12.26 11.27
CA GLU A 110 7.21 -12.84 9.93
C GLU A 110 8.70 -12.78 9.52
N GLY A 111 9.58 -12.31 10.41
CA GLY A 111 11.01 -12.20 10.19
C GLY A 111 11.36 -11.09 9.20
N LEU A 112 10.61 -9.99 9.22
CA LEU A 112 10.91 -8.77 8.49
C LEU A 112 11.51 -7.75 9.45
N GLN A 113 12.47 -6.97 8.97
CA GLN A 113 12.99 -5.85 9.74
C GLN A 113 12.00 -4.69 9.69
N VAL A 114 11.69 -4.09 10.83
CA VAL A 114 10.88 -2.87 10.90
C VAL A 114 11.77 -1.70 11.30
N LEU A 115 11.76 -0.64 10.50
CA LEU A 115 12.53 0.58 10.74
C LEU A 115 11.68 1.82 10.41
N PRO A 116 11.99 2.97 11.03
CA PRO A 116 11.60 4.26 10.50
C PRO A 116 12.11 4.44 9.06
N LEU A 117 11.31 5.12 8.22
CA LEU A 117 11.66 5.34 6.82
C LEU A 117 13.00 6.08 6.66
N GLU A 118 13.23 7.08 7.51
CA GLU A 118 14.46 7.89 7.56
C GLU A 118 15.74 7.07 7.74
N ASP A 119 15.67 5.95 8.45
CA ASP A 119 16.83 5.10 8.74
C ASP A 119 17.21 4.17 7.59
N VAL A 120 16.28 3.90 6.66
CA VAL A 120 16.49 2.95 5.55
C VAL A 120 16.52 3.64 4.19
N VAL A 121 16.11 4.91 4.12
CA VAL A 121 15.88 5.62 2.86
C VAL A 121 17.14 5.67 1.97
N SER A 122 18.33 5.77 2.56
CA SER A 122 19.59 5.87 1.83
C SER A 122 20.12 4.54 1.27
N GLU A 123 19.62 3.41 1.75
CA GLU A 123 20.10 2.07 1.38
C GLU A 123 19.13 1.30 0.47
N ALA A 124 17.93 1.83 0.26
CA ALA A 124 16.85 1.13 -0.42
C ALA A 124 16.94 1.27 -1.95
N ASP A 125 16.75 0.15 -2.66
CA ASP A 125 16.70 0.11 -4.12
C ASP A 125 15.28 0.27 -4.69
N ILE A 126 14.29 -0.23 -3.93
CA ILE A 126 12.88 -0.32 -4.32
C ILE A 126 12.03 0.22 -3.17
N PHE A 127 11.13 1.14 -3.49
CA PHE A 127 10.13 1.64 -2.54
C PHE A 127 8.73 1.24 -2.97
N VAL A 128 8.00 0.62 -2.05
CA VAL A 128 6.60 0.25 -2.23
C VAL A 128 5.74 0.90 -1.16
N THR A 129 4.85 1.81 -1.55
CA THR A 129 3.93 2.46 -0.61
C THR A 129 2.58 1.76 -0.63
N THR A 130 2.13 1.21 0.50
CA THR A 130 0.83 0.52 0.63
C THR A 130 -0.10 1.21 1.63
N THR A 131 0.30 2.40 2.09
CA THR A 131 -0.48 3.27 2.96
C THR A 131 -1.19 4.35 2.15
N VAL A 132 -2.35 4.77 2.65
CA VAL A 132 -3.14 5.88 2.12
C VAL A 132 -2.80 7.22 2.80
N ASP A 133 -2.06 7.19 3.91
CA ASP A 133 -1.74 8.37 4.73
C ASP A 133 -0.26 8.72 4.57
N GLN A 134 0.08 9.28 3.41
CA GLN A 134 1.48 9.51 3.01
C GLN A 134 2.21 10.50 3.92
N GLN A 135 1.49 11.46 4.50
CA GLN A 135 2.07 12.45 5.43
C GLN A 135 2.54 11.79 6.73
N LYS A 136 1.75 10.88 7.30
CA LYS A 136 2.14 10.19 8.55
C LYS A 136 3.35 9.29 8.39
N PHE A 137 3.57 8.77 7.19
CA PHE A 137 4.73 7.95 6.87
C PHE A 137 5.93 8.76 6.38
N GLY A 138 5.83 10.10 6.36
CA GLY A 138 6.95 10.96 5.94
C GLY A 138 7.35 10.79 4.47
N LEU A 139 6.45 10.29 3.62
CA LEU A 139 6.78 9.86 2.24
C LEU A 139 7.13 11.01 1.28
N ASN A 140 7.04 12.27 1.71
CA ASN A 140 7.47 13.43 0.92
C ASN A 140 8.95 13.35 0.52
N SER A 141 9.80 12.79 1.38
CA SER A 141 11.23 12.62 1.13
C SER A 141 11.53 11.57 0.06
N VAL A 142 10.68 10.54 -0.07
CA VAL A 142 10.85 9.46 -1.07
C VAL A 142 10.54 9.96 -2.48
N VAL A 143 9.57 10.87 -2.62
CA VAL A 143 9.24 11.52 -3.90
C VAL A 143 10.39 12.39 -4.41
N GLU A 144 11.19 12.98 -3.52
CA GLU A 144 12.38 13.75 -3.92
C GLU A 144 13.58 12.86 -4.31
N MET A 145 13.59 11.59 -3.87
CA MET A 145 14.66 10.64 -4.16
C MET A 145 14.59 10.03 -5.57
N ASP A 146 13.45 10.11 -6.25
CA ASP A 146 13.27 9.80 -7.69
C ASP A 146 14.33 10.47 -8.60
N ARG A 147 15.00 11.52 -8.11
CA ARG A 147 16.09 12.21 -8.81
C ARG A 147 17.48 11.58 -8.64
N ARG A 148 17.63 10.50 -7.86
CA ARG A 148 18.91 9.84 -7.58
C ARG A 148 18.77 8.32 -7.75
N ASP A 149 19.11 7.81 -8.95
CA ASP A 149 19.42 6.41 -9.29
C ASP A 149 18.56 5.30 -8.63
N THR A 150 17.29 5.58 -8.31
CA THR A 150 16.40 4.60 -7.67
C THR A 150 15.73 3.75 -8.73
N SER A 151 15.90 2.43 -8.63
CA SER A 151 15.56 1.51 -9.71
C SER A 151 14.07 1.10 -9.79
N GLY A 152 13.20 1.67 -8.93
CA GLY A 152 11.76 1.51 -9.05
C GLY A 152 10.98 2.07 -7.85
N PHE A 153 10.03 2.96 -8.14
CA PHE A 153 9.00 3.40 -7.19
C PHE A 153 7.66 2.81 -7.61
N VAL A 154 7.04 2.01 -6.74
CA VAL A 154 5.71 1.44 -7.00
C VAL A 154 4.76 1.88 -5.90
N SER A 155 3.76 2.69 -6.27
CA SER A 155 2.60 2.88 -5.40
C SER A 155 1.78 1.59 -5.40
N GLY A 156 1.96 0.78 -4.36
CA GLY A 156 1.23 -0.48 -4.18
C GLY A 156 -0.19 -0.20 -3.68
N GLY A 157 -1.17 -0.17 -4.58
CA GLY A 157 -2.59 -0.19 -4.23
C GLY A 157 -3.15 1.09 -3.56
N GLY A 158 -2.32 2.12 -3.37
CA GLY A 158 -2.79 3.46 -3.03
C GLY A 158 -3.52 4.05 -4.24
N MET A 159 -4.85 4.14 -4.18
CA MET A 159 -5.69 4.63 -5.28
C MET A 159 -5.40 6.06 -5.76
N TYR A 160 -4.58 6.83 -5.02
CA TYR A 160 -4.32 8.24 -5.29
C TYR A 160 -2.82 8.47 -5.52
N SER A 161 -2.51 9.23 -6.57
CA SER A 161 -1.16 9.78 -6.78
C SER A 161 -0.97 10.98 -5.84
N THR A 162 0.28 11.38 -5.56
CA THR A 162 0.65 12.58 -4.77
C THR A 162 0.06 13.89 -5.29
N ARG A 163 -0.58 13.87 -6.47
CA ARG A 163 -1.27 15.02 -7.08
C ARG A 163 -2.76 15.12 -6.71
N ASP A 164 -3.33 14.08 -6.11
CA ASP A 164 -4.79 13.96 -5.88
C ASP A 164 -5.21 14.22 -4.42
N ILE A 165 -4.30 14.73 -3.59
CA ILE A 165 -4.49 15.12 -2.17
C ILE A 165 -3.79 16.45 -1.92
#